data_AF-X1IXT4-F1
#
_entry.id   AF-X1IXT4-F1
#
_cell.length_a   1.000
_cell.length_b   1.000
_cell.length_c   1.000
_cell.angle_alpha   90.00
_cell.angle_beta   90.00
_cell.angle_gamma   90.00
#
_symmetry.space_group_name_H-M   'P 1'
#
loop_
_entity.id
_entity.type
_entity.pdbx_description
1 polymer ?
#
loop_
_entity_poly.entity_id
_entity_poly.type
_entity_poly.pdbx_seq_one_letter_code
_entity_poly.pdbx_strand_id
1 'polypeptide(L)'
;ALLAAMGKPVDAVRAAVVHVTFNIAGVLLWVMFIPQLADFIVAISPSAPELMGKERMAAEVPRQIANAHTVFNVANTLIFIGFTGFFARLAVKLVPARIEEEKVIVRARYLDDELLEIPAMALERIRLEIGHMGEITNDMLRLLQSAFSDRDLEKFKAVRTMDDKVDILQGAILGYMGRLRREPLTDKQSQEFQALMSATIKPGKPCRRD
;
A
#
# COMPACT_ATOMS: atom_id res chain seq x y z
N ALA A 1 -6.89 -3.59 -11.22
CA ALA A 1 -6.02 -4.16 -10.16
C ALA A 1 -4.67 -3.45 -10.09
N LEU A 2 -3.84 -3.51 -11.14
CA LEU A 2 -2.47 -2.93 -11.11
C LEU A 2 -2.44 -1.41 -10.88
N LEU A 3 -3.27 -0.63 -11.59
CA LEU A 3 -3.33 0.83 -11.41
C LEU A 3 -3.75 1.24 -9.99
N ALA A 4 -4.69 0.51 -9.39
CA ALA A 4 -5.16 0.75 -8.03
C ALA A 4 -4.14 0.33 -6.95
N ALA A 5 -3.18 -0.52 -7.30
CA ALA A 5 -2.12 -0.97 -6.40
C ALA A 5 -0.87 -0.08 -6.47
N MET A 6 -0.79 0.87 -7.42
CA MET A 6 0.37 1.75 -7.56
C MET A 6 0.56 2.62 -6.32
N GLY A 7 1.66 2.37 -5.61
CA GLY A 7 1.98 3.05 -4.35
C GLY A 7 1.24 2.51 -3.11
N LYS A 8 0.63 1.32 -3.18
CA LYS A 8 0.17 0.54 -2.03
C LYS A 8 1.29 -0.40 -1.52
N PRO A 9 1.16 -1.03 -0.34
CA PRO A 9 2.15 -1.98 0.18
C PRO A 9 2.48 -3.09 -0.82
N VAL A 10 3.69 -3.66 -0.72
CA VAL A 10 4.19 -4.68 -1.65
C VAL A 10 3.20 -5.85 -1.79
N ASP A 11 2.54 -6.24 -0.70
CA ASP A 11 1.56 -7.33 -0.72
C ASP A 11 0.30 -7.00 -1.52
N ALA A 12 -0.13 -5.73 -1.52
CA ALA A 12 -1.26 -5.29 -2.37
C ALA A 12 -0.88 -5.33 -3.86
N VAL A 13 0.35 -4.97 -4.19
CA VAL A 13 0.87 -5.07 -5.57
C VAL A 13 1.00 -6.53 -5.98
N ARG A 14 1.50 -7.41 -5.10
CA ARG A 14 1.58 -8.85 -5.35
C ARG A 14 0.20 -9.46 -5.58
N ALA A 15 -0.79 -9.12 -4.76
CA ALA A 15 -2.17 -9.57 -4.97
C ALA A 15 -2.72 -9.10 -6.33
N ALA A 16 -2.43 -7.87 -6.74
CA ALA A 16 -2.82 -7.36 -8.05
C ALA A 16 -2.13 -8.11 -9.20
N VAL A 17 -0.85 -8.48 -9.05
CA VAL A 17 -0.12 -9.30 -10.03
C VAL A 17 -0.73 -10.71 -10.11
N VAL A 18 -0.98 -11.36 -8.97
CA VAL A 18 -1.66 -12.66 -8.92
C VAL A 18 -2.99 -12.59 -9.67
N HIS A 19 -3.81 -11.58 -9.40
CA HIS A 19 -5.11 -11.41 -10.06
C HIS A 19 -4.98 -11.30 -11.58
N VAL A 20 -4.05 -10.48 -12.08
CA VAL A 20 -3.85 -10.31 -13.52
C VAL A 20 -3.32 -11.58 -14.17
N THR A 21 -2.33 -12.23 -13.57
CA THR A 21 -1.79 -13.49 -14.11
C THR A 21 -2.83 -14.62 -14.08
N PHE A 22 -3.63 -14.72 -13.01
CA PHE A 22 -4.74 -15.66 -12.90
C PHE A 22 -5.74 -15.49 -14.05
N ASN A 23 -6.15 -14.25 -14.33
CA ASN A 23 -7.09 -13.97 -15.42
C ASN A 23 -6.50 -14.29 -16.80
N ILE A 24 -5.25 -13.90 -17.06
CA ILE A 24 -4.58 -14.17 -18.34
C ILE A 24 -4.43 -15.68 -18.56
N ALA A 25 -3.97 -16.41 -17.54
CA ALA A 25 -3.83 -17.86 -17.60
C ALA A 25 -5.19 -18.55 -17.82
N GLY A 26 -6.23 -18.08 -17.13
CA GLY A 26 -7.60 -18.56 -17.32
C GLY A 26 -8.10 -18.34 -18.75
N VAL A 27 -7.93 -17.13 -19.29
CA VAL A 27 -8.35 -16.85 -20.68
C VAL A 27 -7.61 -17.77 -21.66
N LEU A 28 -6.28 -17.88 -21.55
CA LEU A 28 -5.48 -18.75 -22.41
C LEU A 28 -5.90 -20.22 -22.35
N LEU A 29 -6.25 -20.72 -21.16
CA LEU A 29 -6.78 -22.07 -20.98
C LEU A 29 -8.11 -22.27 -21.73
N TRP A 30 -9.02 -21.29 -21.62
CA TRP A 30 -10.36 -21.41 -22.17
C TRP A 30 -10.50 -21.04 -23.65
N VAL A 31 -9.49 -20.44 -24.30
CA VAL A 31 -9.57 -20.06 -25.73
C VAL A 31 -10.03 -21.23 -26.62
N MET A 32 -9.51 -22.43 -26.38
CA MET A 32 -9.88 -23.63 -27.14
C MET A 32 -11.24 -24.24 -26.76
N PHE A 33 -11.83 -23.79 -25.65
CA PHE A 33 -13.10 -24.28 -25.10
C PHE A 33 -14.23 -23.23 -25.19
N ILE A 34 -14.02 -22.12 -25.91
CA ILE A 34 -15.03 -21.07 -26.07
C ILE A 34 -16.35 -21.61 -26.63
N PRO A 35 -16.38 -22.45 -27.70
CA PRO A 35 -17.63 -22.99 -28.23
C PRO A 35 -18.40 -23.81 -27.19
N GLN A 36 -17.71 -24.70 -26.48
CA GLN A 36 -18.31 -25.56 -25.46
C GLN A 36 -18.82 -24.76 -24.26
N LEU A 37 -18.08 -23.72 -23.87
CA LEU A 37 -18.51 -22.80 -22.83
C LEU A 37 -19.78 -22.04 -23.30
N ALA A 38 -19.82 -21.55 -24.53
CA ALA A 38 -20.99 -20.85 -25.07
C ALA A 38 -22.23 -21.76 -25.08
N ASP A 39 -22.12 -22.99 -25.58
CA ASP A 39 -23.23 -23.95 -25.60
C ASP A 39 -23.73 -24.27 -24.19
N PHE A 40 -22.79 -24.48 -23.24
CA PHE A 40 -23.14 -24.71 -21.84
C PHE A 40 -23.86 -23.51 -21.22
N ILE A 41 -23.38 -22.29 -21.48
CA ILE A 41 -24.00 -21.07 -20.97
C ILE A 41 -25.40 -20.88 -21.54
N VAL A 42 -25.61 -21.09 -22.84
CA VAL A 42 -26.95 -21.02 -23.44
C VAL A 42 -27.88 -22.06 -22.82
N ALA A 43 -27.39 -23.26 -22.52
CA ALA A 43 -28.19 -24.32 -21.89
C ALA A 43 -28.62 -24.01 -20.45
N ILE A 44 -27.80 -23.30 -19.68
CA ILE A 44 -28.12 -22.94 -18.28
C ILE A 44 -28.78 -21.55 -18.14
N SER A 45 -28.73 -20.73 -19.18
CA SER A 45 -29.30 -19.38 -19.17
C SER A 45 -30.80 -19.41 -19.48
N PRO A 46 -31.61 -18.61 -18.76
CA PRO A 46 -33.04 -18.49 -19.07
C PRO A 46 -33.29 -17.97 -20.49
N SER A 47 -34.09 -18.71 -21.26
CA SER A 47 -34.57 -18.31 -22.59
C SER A 47 -35.87 -17.53 -22.50
N ALA A 48 -36.07 -16.58 -23.42
CA ALA A 48 -37.29 -15.81 -23.62
C ALA A 48 -37.90 -16.16 -25.00
N PRO A 49 -38.48 -17.37 -25.16
CA PRO A 49 -39.02 -17.84 -26.43
C PRO A 49 -40.19 -16.98 -26.95
N GLU A 50 -40.86 -16.24 -26.08
CA GLU A 50 -41.94 -15.31 -26.39
C GLU A 50 -41.50 -14.03 -27.12
N LEU A 51 -40.20 -13.71 -27.11
CA LEU A 51 -39.64 -12.55 -27.80
C LEU A 51 -39.00 -12.95 -29.13
N MET A 52 -38.97 -12.03 -30.10
CA MET A 52 -38.34 -12.28 -31.41
C MET A 52 -37.28 -11.25 -31.77
N GLY A 53 -36.32 -11.66 -32.61
CA GLY A 53 -35.28 -10.79 -33.15
C GLY A 53 -34.47 -10.06 -32.07
N LYS A 54 -34.39 -8.73 -32.19
CA LYS A 54 -33.56 -7.89 -31.32
C LYS A 54 -34.04 -7.86 -29.86
N GLU A 55 -35.34 -7.97 -29.61
CA GLU A 55 -35.92 -7.92 -28.26
C GLU A 55 -35.49 -9.15 -27.44
N ARG A 56 -35.49 -10.32 -28.09
CA ARG A 56 -34.97 -11.54 -27.48
C ARG A 56 -33.49 -11.45 -27.16
N MET A 57 -32.68 -10.96 -28.09
CA MET A 57 -31.24 -10.78 -27.86
C MET A 57 -30.96 -9.81 -26.70
N ALA A 58 -31.72 -8.72 -26.60
CA ALA A 58 -31.59 -7.77 -25.50
C ALA A 58 -31.92 -8.37 -24.13
N ALA A 59 -32.85 -9.34 -24.07
CA ALA A 59 -33.21 -10.04 -22.84
C ALA A 59 -32.22 -11.16 -22.47
N GLU A 60 -31.76 -11.95 -23.44
CA GLU A 60 -30.96 -13.16 -23.20
C GLU A 60 -29.45 -12.91 -23.10
N VAL A 61 -28.89 -12.08 -24.00
CA VAL A 61 -27.43 -11.90 -24.13
C VAL A 61 -26.77 -11.34 -22.86
N PRO A 62 -27.31 -10.30 -22.18
CA PRO A 62 -26.69 -9.80 -20.94
C PRO A 62 -26.62 -10.86 -19.83
N ARG A 63 -27.66 -11.70 -19.70
CA ARG A 63 -27.69 -12.79 -18.71
C ARG A 63 -26.70 -13.89 -19.07
N GLN A 64 -26.61 -14.25 -20.35
CA GLN A 64 -25.61 -15.21 -20.84
C GLN A 64 -24.19 -14.71 -20.57
N ILE A 65 -23.90 -13.43 -20.82
CA ILE A 65 -22.58 -12.83 -20.50
C ILE A 65 -22.30 -12.90 -19.00
N ALA A 66 -23.26 -12.54 -18.14
CA ALA A 66 -23.10 -12.60 -16.69
C ALA A 66 -22.86 -14.04 -16.18
N ASN A 67 -23.60 -15.01 -16.71
CA ASN A 67 -23.44 -16.43 -16.39
C ASN A 67 -22.07 -16.94 -16.87
N ALA A 68 -21.65 -16.58 -18.08
CA ALA A 68 -20.35 -16.93 -18.63
C ALA A 68 -19.21 -16.47 -17.73
N HIS A 69 -19.24 -15.20 -17.29
CA HIS A 69 -18.24 -14.66 -16.36
C HIS A 69 -18.21 -15.40 -15.03
N THR A 70 -19.38 -15.72 -14.48
CA THR A 70 -19.50 -16.42 -13.20
C THR A 70 -18.93 -17.83 -13.30
N VAL A 71 -19.37 -18.61 -14.29
CA VAL A 71 -18.89 -19.98 -14.53
C VAL A 71 -17.39 -20.00 -14.81
N PHE A 72 -16.91 -19.10 -15.67
CA PHE A 72 -15.48 -18.98 -15.99
C PHE A 72 -14.63 -18.73 -14.74
N ASN A 73 -15.04 -17.78 -13.89
CA ASN A 73 -14.28 -17.44 -12.68
C ASN A 73 -14.31 -18.56 -11.63
N VAL A 74 -15.48 -19.20 -11.42
CA VAL A 74 -15.61 -20.34 -10.50
C VAL A 74 -14.76 -21.51 -10.99
N ALA A 75 -14.87 -21.87 -12.26
CA ALA A 75 -14.11 -22.95 -12.86
C ALA A 75 -12.60 -22.69 -12.78
N ASN A 76 -12.13 -21.50 -13.16
CA ASN A 76 -10.71 -21.14 -13.03
C ASN A 76 -10.23 -21.20 -11.58
N THR A 77 -11.06 -20.76 -10.62
CA THR A 77 -10.70 -20.82 -9.20
C THR A 77 -10.51 -22.28 -8.76
N LEU A 78 -11.43 -23.17 -9.14
CA LEU A 78 -11.33 -24.59 -8.83
C LEU A 78 -10.12 -25.26 -9.49
N ILE A 79 -9.82 -24.91 -10.75
CA ILE A 79 -8.67 -25.45 -11.48
C ILE A 79 -7.35 -24.95 -10.88
N PHE A 80 -7.27 -23.68 -10.52
CA PHE A 80 -6.03 -23.02 -10.11
C PHE A 80 -5.77 -23.02 -8.59
N ILE A 81 -6.69 -23.51 -7.76
CA ILE A 81 -6.50 -23.56 -6.29
C ILE A 81 -5.24 -24.35 -5.89
N GLY A 82 -4.92 -25.43 -6.60
CA GLY A 82 -3.70 -26.23 -6.40
C GLY A 82 -2.41 -25.52 -6.84
N PHE A 83 -2.52 -24.44 -7.62
CA PHE A 83 -1.39 -23.68 -8.16
C PHE A 83 -1.16 -22.35 -7.42
N THR A 84 -1.86 -22.11 -6.32
CA THR A 84 -1.70 -20.91 -5.47
C THR A 84 -0.23 -20.64 -5.11
N GLY A 85 0.54 -21.67 -4.76
CA GLY A 85 1.98 -21.55 -4.48
C GLY A 85 2.82 -21.16 -5.69
N PHE A 86 2.42 -21.53 -6.92
CA PHE A 86 3.07 -21.07 -8.15
C PHE A 86 2.81 -19.58 -8.37
N PHE A 87 1.55 -19.14 -8.29
CA PHE A 87 1.19 -17.74 -8.44
C PHE A 87 1.86 -16.86 -7.37
N ALA A 88 1.94 -17.32 -6.12
CA ALA A 88 2.64 -16.61 -5.05
C ALA A 88 4.12 -16.42 -5.36
N ARG A 89 4.83 -17.48 -5.78
CA ARG A 89 6.24 -17.41 -6.16
C ARG A 89 6.47 -16.48 -7.35
N LEU A 90 5.60 -16.56 -8.36
CA LEU A 90 5.66 -15.67 -9.52
C LEU A 90 5.43 -14.21 -9.12
N ALA A 91 4.47 -13.92 -8.25
CA ALA A 91 4.22 -12.59 -7.75
C ALA A 91 5.40 -12.03 -6.94
N VAL A 92 6.04 -12.84 -6.10
CA VAL A 92 7.28 -12.47 -5.39
C VAL A 92 8.44 -12.24 -6.36
N LYS A 93 8.53 -13.01 -7.45
CA LYS A 93 9.57 -12.82 -8.48
C LYS A 93 9.37 -11.55 -9.30
N LEU A 94 8.13 -11.25 -9.68
CA LEU A 94 7.78 -10.04 -10.47
C LEU A 94 7.76 -8.78 -9.61
N VAL A 95 7.38 -8.93 -8.34
CA VAL A 95 7.34 -7.86 -7.33
C VAL A 95 8.19 -8.32 -6.14
N PRO A 96 9.53 -8.25 -6.29
CA PRO A 96 10.44 -8.55 -5.20
C PRO A 96 10.10 -7.65 -4.02
N ALA A 97 10.32 -8.18 -2.81
CA ALA A 97 10.27 -7.32 -1.63
C ALA A 97 11.23 -6.16 -1.89
N ARG A 98 10.83 -4.93 -1.55
CA ARG A 98 11.85 -3.92 -1.29
C ARG A 98 12.75 -4.56 -0.25
N ILE A 99 14.04 -4.58 -0.52
CA ILE A 99 15.03 -4.92 0.51
C ILE A 99 14.77 -3.86 1.57
N GLU A 100 14.03 -4.21 2.62
CA GLU A 100 14.24 -3.59 3.91
C GLU A 100 15.68 -3.98 4.22
N GLU A 101 16.63 -3.13 3.82
CA GLU A 101 17.97 -3.19 4.39
C GLU A 101 17.71 -3.17 5.89
N GLU A 102 17.97 -4.32 6.52
CA GLU A 102 17.99 -4.59 7.95
C GLU A 102 17.40 -3.42 8.72
N LYS A 103 16.06 -3.43 8.94
CA LYS A 103 15.30 -2.35 9.59
C LYS A 103 16.26 -1.54 10.41
N VAL A 104 16.69 -0.37 9.93
CA VAL A 104 17.48 0.50 10.78
C VAL A 104 16.52 0.78 11.92
N ILE A 105 16.71 0.11 13.06
CA ILE A 105 15.89 0.30 14.24
C ILE A 105 16.34 1.64 14.79
N VAL A 106 15.94 2.72 14.11
CA VAL A 106 15.90 4.03 14.72
C VAL A 106 14.69 3.98 15.61
N ARG A 107 14.92 3.49 16.83
CA ARG A 107 13.99 3.71 17.93
C ARG A 107 14.04 5.19 18.26
N ALA A 108 12.86 5.77 18.45
CA ALA A 108 12.77 7.06 19.10
C ALA A 108 13.55 7.00 20.42
N ARG A 109 14.42 7.98 20.65
CA ARG A 109 15.35 7.99 21.78
C ARG A 109 14.69 8.51 23.05
N TYR A 110 13.77 9.46 22.90
CA TYR A 110 13.22 10.25 23.99
C TYR A 110 11.74 10.01 24.23
N LEU A 111 11.03 9.40 23.27
CA LEU A 111 9.60 9.10 23.42
C LEU A 111 9.41 7.93 24.39
N ASP A 112 8.61 8.17 25.43
CA ASP A 112 8.34 7.23 26.52
C ASP A 112 6.84 7.25 26.85
N ASP A 113 6.18 6.11 26.64
CA ASP A 113 4.73 6.00 26.80
C ASP A 113 4.27 6.19 28.25
N GLU A 114 5.13 5.94 29.25
CA GLU A 114 4.81 6.17 30.66
C GLU A 114 4.64 7.67 30.98
N LEU A 115 5.26 8.54 30.18
CA LEU A 115 5.18 9.99 30.37
C LEU A 115 3.96 10.62 29.72
N LEU A 116 3.11 9.86 29.01
CA LEU A 116 1.89 10.38 28.41
C LEU A 116 0.92 10.96 29.45
N GLU A 117 0.88 10.38 30.65
CA GLU A 117 0.06 10.86 31.78
C GLU A 117 0.56 12.19 32.36
N ILE A 118 1.76 12.66 31.97
CA ILE A 118 2.36 13.92 32.41
C ILE A 118 2.60 14.82 31.20
N PRO A 119 1.58 15.57 30.72
CA PRO A 119 1.65 16.27 29.43
C PRO A 119 2.83 17.24 29.28
N ALA A 120 3.25 17.92 30.35
CA ALA A 120 4.41 18.80 30.30
C ALA A 120 5.71 18.05 29.97
N MET A 121 5.90 16.86 30.54
CA MET A 121 7.06 16.00 30.26
C MET A 121 6.95 15.39 28.87
N ALA A 122 5.75 14.95 28.46
CA ALA A 122 5.51 14.41 27.13
C ALA A 122 5.84 15.42 26.02
N LEU A 123 5.47 16.69 26.19
CA LEU A 123 5.81 17.77 25.25
C LEU A 123 7.32 18.01 25.16
N GLU A 124 8.03 17.95 26.29
CA GLU A 124 9.50 18.07 26.29
C GLU A 124 10.17 16.87 25.60
N ARG A 125 9.67 15.64 25.81
CA ARG A 125 10.15 14.45 25.08
C ARG A 125 9.96 14.58 23.58
N ILE A 126 8.82 15.10 23.15
CA ILE A 126 8.55 15.40 21.74
C ILE A 126 9.58 16.41 21.20
N ARG A 127 9.85 17.51 21.92
CA ARG A 127 10.83 18.51 21.50
C ARG A 127 12.22 17.90 21.31
N LEU A 128 12.67 17.06 22.24
CA LEU A 128 13.96 16.37 22.15
C LEU A 128 14.03 15.44 20.93
N GLU A 129 12.93 14.71 20.65
CA GLU A 129 12.89 13.82 19.48
C GLU A 129 12.85 14.58 18.15
N ILE A 130 12.17 15.73 18.09
CA ILE A 130 12.25 16.63 16.93
C ILE A 130 13.69 17.13 16.72
N GLY A 131 14.39 17.47 17.80
CA GLY A 131 15.82 17.83 17.75
C GLY A 131 16.69 16.71 17.17
N HIS A 132 16.51 15.47 17.66
CA HIS A 132 17.21 14.29 17.16
C HIS A 132 16.93 14.01 15.67
N MET A 133 15.68 14.15 15.24
CA MET A 133 15.31 14.06 13.82
C MET A 133 15.99 15.17 12.99
N GLY A 134 16.13 16.37 13.55
CA GLY A 134 16.85 17.49 12.94
C GLY A 134 18.35 17.23 12.77
N GLU A 135 19.01 16.62 13.75
CA GLU A 135 20.43 16.21 13.66
C GLU A 135 20.64 15.23 12.49
N ILE A 136 19.82 14.19 12.40
CA ILE A 136 19.88 13.20 11.32
C ILE A 136 19.64 13.87 9.96
N THR A 137 18.70 14.81 9.89
CA THR A 137 18.40 15.56 8.66
C THR A 137 19.58 16.44 8.23
N ASN A 138 20.28 17.06 9.18
CA ASN A 138 21.46 17.87 8.91
C ASN A 138 22.62 17.01 8.39
N ASP A 139 22.86 15.85 9.00
CA ASP A 139 23.87 14.90 8.56
C ASP A 139 23.57 14.36 7.16
N MET A 140 22.29 14.08 6.89
CA MET A 140 21.82 13.67 5.55
C MET A 140 22.11 14.74 4.51
N LEU A 141 21.88 16.03 4.82
CA LEU A 141 22.16 17.13 3.91
C LEU A 141 23.66 17.27 3.62
N ARG A 142 24.51 17.12 4.63
CA ARG A 142 25.98 17.11 4.47
C ARG A 142 26.44 15.94 3.60
N LEU A 143 25.89 14.75 3.82
CA LEU A 143 26.21 13.58 3.01
C LEU A 143 25.77 13.79 1.56
N LEU A 144 24.57 14.34 1.34
CA LEU A 144 24.06 14.65 0.01
C LEU A 144 24.95 15.63 -0.74
N GLN A 145 25.44 16.69 -0.08
CA GLN A 145 26.41 17.62 -0.68
C GLN A 145 27.66 16.89 -1.16
N SER A 146 28.24 16.02 -0.32
CA SER A 146 29.42 15.24 -0.71
C SER A 146 29.13 14.22 -1.82
N ALA A 147 27.94 13.60 -1.83
CA ALA A 147 27.53 12.65 -2.86
C ALA A 147 27.45 13.32 -4.25
N PHE A 148 26.96 14.56 -4.31
CA PHE A 148 26.93 15.35 -5.54
C PHE A 148 28.33 15.74 -6.02
N SER A 149 29.20 16.21 -5.12
CA SER A 149 30.57 16.59 -5.46
C SER A 149 31.38 15.41 -6.00
N ASP A 150 31.24 14.24 -5.37
CA ASP A 150 32.06 13.06 -5.68
C ASP A 150 31.44 12.15 -6.76
N ARG A 151 30.18 12.42 -7.15
CA ARG A 151 29.37 11.56 -8.03
C ARG A 151 29.30 10.09 -7.55
N ASP A 152 29.25 9.91 -6.24
CA ASP A 152 29.32 8.61 -5.58
C ASP A 152 27.92 8.02 -5.36
N LEU A 153 27.60 6.95 -6.10
CA LEU A 153 26.32 6.25 -6.02
C LEU A 153 26.09 5.56 -4.67
N GLU A 154 27.13 5.14 -3.95
CA GLU A 154 26.97 4.54 -2.63
C GLU A 154 26.57 5.58 -1.60
N LYS A 155 27.10 6.81 -1.70
CA LYS A 155 26.64 7.92 -0.85
C LYS A 155 25.19 8.29 -1.13
N PHE A 156 24.74 8.24 -2.39
CA PHE A 156 23.32 8.44 -2.71
C PHE A 156 22.42 7.36 -2.09
N LYS A 157 22.85 6.09 -2.07
CA LYS A 157 22.12 5.03 -1.35
C LYS A 157 22.07 5.32 0.15
N ALA A 158 23.19 5.71 0.75
CA ALA A 158 23.23 6.06 2.17
C ALA A 158 22.33 7.26 2.52
N VAL A 159 22.24 8.29 1.66
CA VAL A 159 21.25 9.39 1.81
C VAL A 159 19.83 8.86 1.83
N ARG A 160 19.48 7.93 0.92
CA ARG A 160 18.16 7.30 0.89
C ARG A 160 17.86 6.57 2.20
N THR A 161 18.82 5.78 2.70
CA THR A 161 18.69 5.10 3.98
C THR A 161 18.51 6.09 5.13
N MET A 162 19.11 7.28 5.09
CA MET A 162 18.89 8.33 6.09
C MET A 162 17.51 8.99 6.00
N ASP A 163 16.96 9.21 4.79
CA ASP A 163 15.58 9.72 4.63
C ASP A 163 14.55 8.73 5.20
N ASP A 164 14.77 7.42 5.00
CA ASP A 164 13.94 6.37 5.59
C ASP A 164 13.95 6.44 7.14
N LYS A 165 15.10 6.73 7.76
CA LYS A 165 15.22 6.96 9.22
C LYS A 165 14.41 8.17 9.69
N VAL A 166 14.47 9.27 8.93
CA VAL A 166 13.70 10.49 9.23
C VAL A 166 12.20 10.22 9.14
N ASP A 167 11.74 9.50 8.11
CA ASP A 167 10.32 9.13 7.96
C ASP A 167 9.84 8.21 9.11
N ILE A 168 10.68 7.28 9.59
CA ILE A 168 10.38 6.43 10.77
C ILE A 168 10.23 7.29 12.04
N LEU A 169 11.18 8.20 12.31
CA LEU A 169 11.12 9.07 13.49
C LEU A 169 9.92 10.01 13.45
N GLN A 170 9.64 10.60 12.29
CA GLN A 170 8.45 11.44 12.10
C GLN A 170 7.18 10.66 12.43
N GLY A 171 7.06 9.42 11.96
CA GLY A 171 5.94 8.53 12.29
C GLY A 171 5.81 8.25 13.78
N ALA A 172 6.93 8.00 14.47
CA ALA A 172 6.95 7.78 15.92
C ALA A 172 6.49 9.02 16.69
N ILE A 173 6.97 10.22 16.34
CA ILE A 173 6.58 11.49 16.95
C ILE A 173 5.08 11.75 16.75
N LEU A 174 4.59 11.64 15.51
CA LEU A 174 3.17 11.85 15.21
C LEU A 174 2.27 10.83 15.91
N GLY A 175 2.70 9.57 16.01
CA GLY A 175 1.99 8.54 16.77
C GLY A 175 1.91 8.88 18.26
N TYR A 176 3.01 9.35 18.85
CA TYR A 176 3.07 9.77 20.25
C TYR A 176 2.21 11.01 20.51
N MET A 177 2.31 12.05 19.67
CA MET A 177 1.44 13.24 19.71
C MET A 177 -0.04 12.88 19.59
N GLY A 178 -0.37 11.90 18.74
CA GLY A 178 -1.75 11.41 18.57
C GLY A 178 -2.33 10.76 19.83
N ARG A 179 -1.47 10.10 20.64
CA ARG A 179 -1.84 9.59 21.96
C ARG A 179 -1.97 10.72 22.98
N LEU A 180 -0.98 11.61 23.05
CA LEU A 180 -0.97 12.75 23.97
C LEU A 180 -2.19 13.67 23.81
N ARG A 181 -2.71 13.84 22.59
CA ARG A 181 -3.92 14.63 22.32
C ARG A 181 -5.17 14.14 23.06
N ARG A 182 -5.19 12.89 23.53
CA ARG A 182 -6.32 12.33 24.28
C ARG A 182 -6.33 12.78 25.75
N GLU A 183 -5.19 13.27 26.24
CA GLU A 183 -5.04 13.75 27.61
C GLU A 183 -5.51 15.21 27.74
N PRO A 184 -5.99 15.62 28.93
CA PRO A 184 -6.35 17.01 29.17
C PRO A 184 -5.11 17.91 29.12
N LEU A 185 -5.09 18.84 28.15
CA LEU A 185 -4.05 19.86 28.01
C LEU A 185 -4.55 21.22 28.49
N THR A 186 -3.71 21.94 29.22
CA THR A 186 -3.91 23.38 29.49
C THR A 186 -3.77 24.20 28.22
N ASP A 187 -4.28 25.43 28.20
CA ASP A 187 -4.17 26.33 27.04
C ASP A 187 -2.72 26.52 26.59
N LYS A 188 -1.79 26.68 27.54
CA LYS A 188 -0.35 26.83 27.27
C LYS A 188 0.23 25.57 26.62
N GLN A 189 -0.12 24.39 27.13
CA GLN A 189 0.32 23.10 26.58
C GLN A 189 -0.30 22.83 25.20
N SER A 190 -1.54 23.26 24.97
CA SER A 190 -2.19 23.17 23.68
C SER A 190 -1.48 24.04 22.63
N GLN A 191 -1.09 25.27 22.99
CA GLN A 191 -0.28 26.13 22.12
C GLN A 191 1.09 25.50 21.80
N GLU A 192 1.76 24.95 22.81
CA GLU A 192 3.05 24.26 22.61
C GLU A 192 2.90 23.00 21.73
N PHE A 193 1.86 22.21 21.95
CA PHE A 193 1.53 21.05 21.11
C PHE A 193 1.35 21.46 19.65
N GLN A 194 0.60 22.52 19.36
CA GLN A 194 0.39 23.00 17.99
C GLN A 194 1.71 23.49 17.34
N ALA A 195 2.58 24.15 18.10
CA ALA A 195 3.89 24.58 17.62
C ALA A 195 4.82 23.39 17.30
N LEU A 196 4.79 22.34 18.13
CA LEU A 196 5.58 21.12 17.87
C LEU A 196 5.01 20.31 16.69
N MET A 197 3.67 20.25 16.56
CA MET A 197 3.00 19.63 15.42
C MET A 197 3.41 20.28 14.10
N SER A 198 3.42 21.62 14.04
CA SER A 198 3.83 22.34 12.82
C SER A 198 5.30 22.13 12.47
N ALA A 199 6.18 22.01 13.47
CA ALA A 199 7.59 21.71 13.27
C ALA A 199 7.86 20.26 12.79
N THR A 200 6.95 19.33 13.06
CA THR A 200 7.11 17.90 12.70
C THR A 200 6.61 17.59 11.28
N ILE A 201 5.68 18.39 10.75
CA ILE A 201 5.07 18.15 9.44
C ILE A 201 6.00 18.69 8.34
N LYS A 202 6.54 17.80 7.50
CA LYS A 202 7.25 18.19 6.25
C LYS A 202 6.30 19.01 5.36
N PRO A 203 6.60 20.29 5.03
CA PRO A 203 5.82 21.03 4.06
C PRO A 203 6.06 20.40 2.67
N GLY A 204 5.04 19.75 2.11
CA GLY A 204 5.06 19.35 0.69
C GLY A 204 4.91 17.87 0.34
N LYS A 205 4.65 16.95 1.26
CA LYS A 205 4.00 15.69 0.85
C LYS A 205 2.51 16.00 0.74
N PRO A 206 1.88 16.01 -0.46
CA PRO A 206 0.43 16.02 -0.52
C PRO A 206 -0.04 14.86 0.33
N CYS A 207 -0.91 15.13 1.30
CA CYS A 207 -1.69 14.06 1.92
C CYS A 207 -2.21 13.23 0.75
N ARG A 208 -1.71 12.00 0.60
CA ARG A 208 -2.46 10.99 -0.11
C ARG A 208 -3.71 10.83 0.74
N ARG A 209 -4.74 11.59 0.36
CA ARG A 209 -6.10 11.33 0.78
C ARG A 209 -6.43 10.01 0.13
N ASP A 210 -6.57 9.02 1.00
CA ASP A 210 -7.18 7.74 0.70
C ASP A 210 -8.61 7.94 0.16
#